data_AF-A0A7Y3C3Y6-F1
#
_entry.id   AF-A0A7Y3C3Y6-F1
#
_cell.length_a   1.000
_cell.length_b   1.000
_cell.length_c   1.000
_cell.angle_alpha   90.00
_cell.angle_beta   90.00
_cell.angle_gamma   90.00
#
_symmetry.space_group_name_H-M   'P 1'
#
loop_
_entity.id
_entity.type
_entity.pdbx_description
1 polymer ?
#
loop_
_entity_poly.entity_id
_entity_poly.type
_entity_poly.pdbx_seq_one_letter_code
_entity_poly.pdbx_strand_id
1 'polypeptide(L)'
;MDDITIFAAGEIHSQWRDDLRDNLEALGVDAELVGPQEVHDRSDDVGEDILGEQPNARYRDLMGARVNTLRTRVLMQRADMCVAYFGPKYKQWNTASDAGAAMASGLPLVLVRAQEHIHALKELDALAAVTVETLEQAAEVIAYIFE
;
A
#
# COMPACT_ATOMS: atom_id res chain seq x y z
N MET A 1 -24.45 -0.29 1.08
CA MET A 1 -23.02 -0.56 1.13
C MET A 1 -22.41 0.56 0.36
N ASP A 2 -21.80 1.48 1.10
CA ASP A 2 -21.05 2.56 0.51
C ASP A 2 -19.69 1.98 0.12
N ASP A 3 -19.31 2.17 -1.13
CA ASP A 3 -18.09 1.63 -1.74
C ASP A 3 -16.93 2.58 -1.46
N ILE A 4 -15.78 2.05 -1.04
CA ILE A 4 -14.55 2.81 -0.83
C ILE A 4 -13.35 2.13 -1.49
N THR A 5 -12.58 2.90 -2.26
CA THR A 5 -11.35 2.39 -2.86
C THR A 5 -10.16 2.70 -1.95
N ILE A 6 -9.44 1.68 -1.53
CA ILE A 6 -8.29 1.79 -0.62
C ILE A 6 -7.02 1.40 -1.35
N PHE A 7 -6.04 2.31 -1.39
CA PHE A 7 -4.69 1.98 -1.83
C PHE A 7 -3.93 1.25 -0.71
N ALA A 8 -3.75 -0.06 -0.85
CA ALA A 8 -3.10 -0.95 0.10
C ALA A 8 -1.57 -1.02 -0.13
N ALA A 9 -0.84 -0.06 0.46
CA ALA A 9 0.61 -0.03 0.46
C ALA A 9 1.18 -1.00 1.52
N GLY A 10 2.04 -1.93 1.12
CA GLY A 10 2.59 -2.91 2.06
C GLY A 10 3.40 -3.98 1.35
N GLU A 11 3.98 -4.88 2.13
CA GLU A 11 4.76 -5.99 1.59
C GLU A 11 3.88 -7.01 0.84
N ILE A 12 4.51 -7.88 0.05
CA ILE A 12 3.84 -8.83 -0.86
C ILE A 12 4.13 -10.30 -0.51
N HIS A 13 4.69 -10.55 0.67
CA HIS A 13 5.13 -11.86 1.15
C HIS A 13 4.23 -12.42 2.27
N SER A 14 3.11 -11.76 2.59
CA SER A 14 2.08 -12.27 3.51
C SER A 14 0.67 -11.98 2.98
N GLN A 15 -0.33 -12.49 3.70
CA GLN A 15 -1.76 -12.39 3.37
C GLN A 15 -2.45 -11.18 4.02
N TRP A 16 -1.70 -10.19 4.51
CA TRP A 16 -2.26 -9.06 5.26
C TRP A 16 -3.36 -8.26 4.51
N ARG A 17 -3.32 -8.24 3.16
CA ARG A 17 -4.38 -7.60 2.37
C ARG A 17 -5.69 -8.40 2.40
N ASP A 18 -5.59 -9.72 2.40
CA ASP A 18 -6.75 -10.60 2.56
C ASP A 18 -7.29 -10.47 3.99
N ASP A 19 -6.41 -10.47 4.99
CA ASP A 19 -6.79 -10.25 6.40
C ASP A 19 -7.49 -8.88 6.60
N LEU A 20 -7.00 -7.81 5.96
CA LEU A 20 -7.65 -6.51 6.00
C LEU A 20 -9.04 -6.54 5.34
N ARG A 21 -9.16 -7.21 4.18
CA ARG A 21 -10.43 -7.38 3.47
C ARG A 21 -11.44 -8.12 4.33
N ASP A 22 -11.05 -9.25 4.92
CA ASP A 22 -11.91 -10.07 5.77
C ASP A 22 -12.43 -9.27 6.99
N ASN A 23 -11.57 -8.45 7.60
CA ASN A 23 -11.96 -7.57 8.70
C ASN A 23 -12.95 -6.47 8.27
N LEU A 24 -12.77 -5.88 7.09
CA LEU A 24 -13.70 -4.88 6.54
C LEU A 24 -15.05 -5.51 6.19
N GLU A 25 -15.05 -6.69 5.57
CA GLU A 25 -16.27 -7.43 5.24
C GLU A 25 -17.05 -7.84 6.49
N ALA A 26 -16.36 -8.25 7.56
CA ALA A 26 -16.98 -8.57 8.85
C ALA A 26 -17.68 -7.37 9.51
N LEU A 27 -17.23 -6.15 9.20
CA LEU A 27 -17.83 -4.90 9.65
C LEU A 27 -18.87 -4.34 8.66
N GLY A 28 -19.14 -5.05 7.55
CA GLY A 28 -20.10 -4.64 6.53
C GLY A 28 -19.62 -3.50 5.63
N VAL A 29 -18.30 -3.25 5.57
CA VAL A 29 -17.68 -2.27 4.67
C VAL A 29 -17.39 -2.92 3.32
N ASP A 30 -17.93 -2.35 2.25
CA ASP A 30 -17.62 -2.78 0.87
C ASP A 30 -16.41 -1.97 0.39
N ALA A 31 -15.26 -2.62 0.29
CA ALA A 31 -13.99 -1.96 0.00
C ALA A 31 -13.24 -2.60 -1.18
N GLU A 32 -12.93 -1.79 -2.19
CA GLU A 32 -12.00 -2.18 -3.26
C GLU A 32 -10.56 -1.93 -2.81
N LEU A 33 -9.81 -3.00 -2.52
CA LEU A 33 -8.36 -2.88 -2.29
C LEU A 33 -7.60 -2.88 -3.62
N VAL A 34 -6.92 -1.77 -3.89
CA VAL A 34 -5.99 -1.59 -5.03
C VAL A 34 -4.57 -1.40 -4.52
N GLY A 35 -3.55 -1.65 -5.35
CA GLY A 35 -2.18 -1.48 -4.87
C GLY A 35 -1.06 -1.84 -5.86
N PRO A 36 0.18 -1.95 -5.33
CA PRO A 36 1.34 -2.41 -6.08
C PRO A 36 1.11 -3.77 -6.77
N GLN A 37 1.99 -4.13 -7.71
CA GLN A 37 1.96 -5.48 -8.29
C GLN A 37 2.45 -6.49 -7.24
N GLU A 38 1.61 -7.47 -6.93
CA GLU A 38 1.87 -8.45 -5.86
C GLU A 38 2.63 -9.68 -6.36
N VAL A 39 2.61 -9.93 -7.68
CA VAL A 39 3.39 -11.02 -8.28
C VAL A 39 4.81 -10.54 -8.55
N HIS A 40 5.77 -11.02 -7.75
CA HIS A 40 7.17 -10.58 -7.78
C HIS A 40 7.79 -10.66 -9.18
N ASP A 41 7.77 -11.84 -9.83
CA ASP A 41 8.34 -12.02 -11.17
C ASP A 41 7.70 -11.08 -12.18
N ARG A 42 6.38 -10.89 -12.09
CA ARG A 42 5.67 -9.94 -12.95
C ARG A 42 6.12 -8.52 -12.70
N SER A 43 6.33 -8.12 -11.45
CA SER A 43 6.82 -6.78 -11.08
C SER A 43 8.23 -6.51 -11.60
N ASP A 44 9.11 -7.51 -11.56
CA ASP A 44 10.50 -7.40 -12.00
C ASP A 44 10.61 -7.37 -13.53
N ASP A 45 9.86 -8.23 -14.22
CA ASP A 45 9.99 -8.44 -15.67
C ASP A 45 9.12 -7.50 -16.52
N VAL A 46 8.15 -6.78 -15.91
CA VAL A 46 7.16 -5.96 -16.65
C VAL A 46 7.78 -4.96 -17.62
N GLY A 47 8.95 -4.42 -17.29
CA GLY A 47 9.66 -3.49 -18.16
C GLY A 47 10.07 -4.15 -19.48
N GLU A 48 10.68 -5.33 -19.40
CA GLU A 48 11.14 -6.07 -20.58
C GLU A 48 9.99 -6.73 -21.34
N ASP A 49 9.00 -7.26 -20.62
CA ASP A 49 7.81 -7.88 -21.22
C ASP A 49 7.02 -6.92 -22.12
N ILE A 50 7.05 -5.61 -21.82
CA ILE A 50 6.29 -4.58 -22.54
C ILE A 50 7.18 -3.77 -23.48
N LEU A 51 8.38 -3.37 -23.04
CA LEU A 51 9.25 -2.44 -23.76
C LEU A 51 10.40 -3.12 -24.51
N GLY A 52 10.53 -4.45 -24.39
CA GLY A 52 11.61 -5.26 -24.97
C GLY A 52 12.84 -5.34 -24.07
N GLU A 53 13.80 -6.18 -24.49
CA GLU A 53 15.06 -6.43 -23.76
C GLU A 53 15.81 -5.13 -23.43
N GLN A 54 16.25 -4.99 -22.17
CA GLN A 54 16.96 -3.81 -21.73
C GLN A 54 18.49 -3.96 -21.83
N PRO A 55 19.25 -2.86 -22.05
CA PRO A 55 20.68 -2.94 -22.31
C PRO A 55 21.54 -3.57 -21.20
N ASN A 56 21.03 -3.61 -19.96
CA ASN A 56 21.65 -4.24 -18.80
C ASN A 56 20.68 -4.25 -17.60
N ALA A 57 21.06 -4.94 -16.53
CA ALA A 57 20.29 -5.07 -15.30
C ALA A 57 19.80 -3.73 -14.72
N ARG A 58 20.63 -2.66 -14.75
CA ARG A 58 20.19 -1.33 -14.27
C ARG A 58 18.98 -0.82 -15.08
N TYR A 59 18.97 -1.01 -16.39
CA TYR A 59 17.86 -0.57 -17.23
C TYR A 59 16.65 -1.50 -17.13
N ARG A 60 16.85 -2.82 -16.95
CA ARG A 60 15.79 -3.77 -16.62
C ARG A 60 15.02 -3.29 -15.38
N ASP A 61 15.73 -3.06 -14.29
CA ASP A 61 15.13 -2.59 -13.04
C ASP A 61 14.49 -1.21 -13.18
N LEU A 62 15.15 -0.27 -13.88
CA LEU A 62 14.62 1.08 -14.10
C LEU A 62 13.31 1.05 -14.91
N MET A 63 13.22 0.23 -15.95
CA MET A 63 12.01 0.15 -16.78
C MET A 63 10.89 -0.58 -16.05
N GLY A 64 11.19 -1.67 -15.32
CA GLY A 64 10.22 -2.32 -14.43
C GLY A 64 9.66 -1.33 -13.41
N ALA A 65 10.54 -0.60 -12.71
CA ALA A 65 10.15 0.43 -11.75
C ALA A 65 9.31 1.55 -12.36
N ARG A 66 9.57 1.98 -13.61
CA ARG A 66 8.77 3.01 -14.29
C ARG A 66 7.35 2.54 -14.59
N VAL A 67 7.17 1.31 -15.06
CA VAL A 67 5.83 0.76 -15.31
C VAL A 67 5.07 0.58 -14.00
N ASN A 68 5.73 0.09 -12.96
CA ASN A 68 5.13 -0.01 -11.62
C ASN A 68 4.77 1.37 -11.05
N THR A 69 5.62 2.39 -11.28
CA THR A 69 5.33 3.78 -10.87
C THR A 69 4.06 4.30 -11.54
N LEU A 70 3.85 4.03 -12.83
CA LEU A 70 2.62 4.40 -13.53
C LEU A 70 1.40 3.75 -12.87
N ARG A 71 1.45 2.43 -12.63
CA ARG A 71 0.38 1.68 -11.95
C ARG A 71 0.07 2.29 -10.59
N THR A 72 1.07 2.42 -9.72
CA THR A 72 0.92 2.93 -8.35
C THR A 72 0.30 4.32 -8.35
N ARG A 73 0.80 5.24 -9.19
CA ARG A 73 0.28 6.61 -9.24
C ARG A 73 -1.16 6.68 -9.75
N VAL A 74 -1.51 5.89 -10.77
CA VAL A 74 -2.88 5.87 -11.29
C VAL A 74 -3.86 5.26 -10.27
N LEU A 75 -3.48 4.17 -9.61
CA LEU A 75 -4.33 3.55 -8.59
C LEU A 75 -4.48 4.43 -7.35
N MET A 76 -3.39 5.06 -6.90
CA MET A 76 -3.42 6.00 -5.77
C MET A 76 -4.29 7.23 -6.08
N GLN A 77 -4.30 7.74 -7.32
CA GLN A 77 -5.19 8.83 -7.75
C GLN A 77 -6.67 8.46 -7.78
N ARG A 78 -6.99 7.16 -7.82
CA ARG A 78 -8.36 6.64 -7.85
C ARG A 78 -8.84 6.15 -6.49
N ALA A 79 -7.95 6.09 -5.51
CA ALA A 79 -8.29 5.70 -4.16
C ALA A 79 -8.83 6.88 -3.35
N ASP A 80 -9.70 6.58 -2.39
CA ASP A 80 -10.23 7.54 -1.42
C ASP A 80 -9.32 7.69 -0.21
N MET A 81 -8.55 6.65 0.10
CA MET A 81 -7.53 6.66 1.16
C MET A 81 -6.39 5.66 0.90
N CYS A 82 -5.32 5.76 1.69
CA CYS A 82 -4.21 4.83 1.70
C CYS A 82 -4.12 4.10 3.04
N VAL A 83 -3.94 2.79 3.00
CA VAL A 83 -3.51 1.99 4.16
C VAL A 83 -2.06 1.59 3.92
N ALA A 84 -1.15 2.00 4.80
CA ALA A 84 0.24 1.58 4.76
C ALA A 84 0.53 0.58 5.89
N TYR A 85 0.79 -0.67 5.51
CA TYR A 85 1.09 -1.76 6.44
C TYR A 85 2.59 -1.98 6.60
N PHE A 86 3.09 -1.80 7.81
CA PHE A 86 4.46 -2.05 8.23
C PHE A 86 4.55 -3.26 9.17
N GLY A 87 4.69 -4.45 8.57
CA GLY A 87 4.84 -5.72 9.28
C GLY A 87 6.26 -5.90 9.85
N PRO A 88 6.46 -6.86 10.76
CA PRO A 88 7.70 -6.95 11.54
C PRO A 88 8.91 -7.50 10.74
N LYS A 89 8.66 -8.34 9.73
CA LYS A 89 9.71 -9.17 9.15
C LYS A 89 10.52 -8.51 8.02
N TYR A 90 9.87 -7.71 7.18
CA TYR A 90 10.45 -7.27 5.91
C TYR A 90 10.79 -5.78 5.91
N LYS A 91 11.88 -5.41 5.23
CA LYS A 91 12.19 -4.00 4.97
C LYS A 91 11.26 -3.47 3.90
N GLN A 92 10.58 -2.37 4.18
CA GLN A 92 9.45 -1.88 3.38
C GLN A 92 9.69 -0.48 2.82
N TRP A 93 10.80 -0.30 2.09
CA TRP A 93 11.15 1.00 1.50
C TRP A 93 10.11 1.47 0.47
N ASN A 94 9.55 0.55 -0.32
CA ASN A 94 8.48 0.86 -1.27
C ASN A 94 7.22 1.33 -0.53
N THR A 95 6.82 0.66 0.55
CA THR A 95 5.70 1.08 1.39
C THR A 95 5.92 2.47 1.97
N ALA A 96 7.13 2.77 2.48
CA ALA A 96 7.44 4.12 2.97
C ALA A 96 7.38 5.18 1.85
N SER A 97 7.85 4.84 0.65
CA SER A 97 7.74 5.74 -0.51
C SER A 97 6.29 5.95 -0.94
N ASP A 98 5.46 4.91 -0.91
CA ASP A 98 4.05 4.97 -1.28
C ASP A 98 3.24 5.75 -0.23
N ALA A 99 3.49 5.52 1.06
CA ALA A 99 2.87 6.28 2.15
C ALA A 99 3.20 7.77 2.05
N GLY A 100 4.49 8.11 1.83
CA GLY A 100 4.91 9.49 1.62
C GLY A 100 4.28 10.11 0.37
N ALA A 101 4.18 9.34 -0.72
CA ALA A 101 3.52 9.76 -1.96
C ALA A 101 2.03 10.05 -1.77
N ALA A 102 1.31 9.17 -1.06
CA ALA A 102 -0.11 9.32 -0.75
C ALA A 102 -0.38 10.63 0.00
N MET A 103 0.34 10.85 1.09
CA MET A 103 0.20 12.06 1.90
C MET A 103 0.56 13.32 1.11
N ALA A 104 1.63 13.29 0.30
CA ALA A 104 2.01 14.41 -0.56
C ALA A 104 0.94 14.75 -1.62
N SER A 105 0.13 13.77 -2.02
CA SER A 105 -1.02 13.99 -2.92
C SER A 105 -2.33 14.36 -2.21
N GLY A 106 -2.32 14.47 -0.88
CA GLY A 106 -3.52 14.77 -0.07
C GLY A 106 -4.42 13.57 0.20
N LEU A 107 -3.95 12.35 -0.07
CA LEU A 107 -4.69 11.12 0.23
C LEU A 107 -4.53 10.80 1.73
N PRO A 108 -5.63 10.67 2.51
CA PRO A 108 -5.56 10.33 3.93
C PRO A 108 -4.85 8.99 4.14
N LEU A 109 -3.97 8.93 5.15
CA LEU A 109 -3.18 7.75 5.46
C LEU A 109 -3.61 7.11 6.79
N VAL A 110 -3.98 5.84 6.74
CA VAL A 110 -4.01 4.94 7.91
C VAL A 110 -2.70 4.16 7.95
N LEU A 111 -1.90 4.40 8.99
CA LEU A 111 -0.63 3.71 9.19
C LEU A 111 -0.83 2.52 10.14
N VAL A 112 -0.61 1.30 9.66
CA VAL A 112 -0.58 0.10 10.49
C VAL A 112 0.87 -0.27 10.73
N ARG A 113 1.35 -0.23 11.98
CA ARG A 113 2.76 -0.54 12.27
C ARG A 113 2.97 -1.34 13.55
N ALA A 114 3.88 -2.31 13.47
CA ALA A 114 4.36 -3.02 14.65
C ALA A 114 5.14 -2.09 15.62
N GLN A 115 5.18 -2.45 16.90
CA GLN A 115 5.82 -1.67 17.96
C GLN A 115 7.33 -1.43 17.71
N GLU A 116 8.02 -2.39 17.12
CA GLU A 116 9.44 -2.28 16.77
C GLU A 116 9.74 -1.18 15.72
N HIS A 117 8.73 -0.73 14.98
CA HIS A 117 8.88 0.30 13.95
C HIS A 117 8.54 1.71 14.45
N ILE A 118 8.16 1.90 15.73
CA ILE A 118 7.80 3.22 16.29
C ILE A 118 8.85 4.28 15.98
N HIS A 119 10.12 3.99 16.29
CA HIS A 119 11.18 4.98 16.11
C HIS A 119 11.49 5.23 14.63
N ALA A 120 11.47 4.17 13.82
CA ALA A 120 11.81 4.24 12.40
C ALA A 120 10.72 4.95 11.57
N LEU A 121 9.47 4.92 12.04
CA LEU A 121 8.32 5.49 11.33
C LEU A 121 7.79 6.77 11.97
N LYS A 122 8.44 7.35 12.98
CA LYS A 122 7.92 8.51 13.73
C LYS A 122 7.56 9.72 12.85
N GLU A 123 8.27 9.94 11.73
CA GLU A 123 7.96 11.00 10.76
C GLU A 123 6.71 10.69 9.93
N LEU A 124 6.51 9.42 9.54
CA LEU A 124 5.27 9.00 8.87
C LEU A 124 4.09 9.02 9.84
N ASP A 125 4.32 8.59 11.08
CA ASP A 125 3.34 8.58 12.17
C ASP A 125 2.82 10.00 12.46
N ALA A 126 3.70 10.99 12.50
CA ALA A 126 3.32 12.39 12.70
C ALA A 126 2.49 12.99 11.55
N LEU A 127 2.51 12.37 10.37
CA LEU A 127 1.79 12.83 9.17
C LEU A 127 0.54 11.99 8.86
N ALA A 128 0.44 10.78 9.41
CA ALA A 128 -0.70 9.90 9.21
C ALA A 128 -1.97 10.51 9.82
N ALA A 129 -3.13 10.23 9.21
CA ALA A 129 -4.42 10.63 9.76
C ALA A 129 -4.72 9.84 11.04
N VAL A 130 -4.43 8.53 11.00
CA VAL A 130 -4.56 7.61 12.14
C VAL A 130 -3.43 6.59 12.08
N THR A 131 -2.83 6.27 13.22
CA THR A 131 -1.87 5.18 13.37
C THR A 131 -2.43 4.12 14.31
N VAL A 132 -2.36 2.86 13.88
CA VAL A 132 -2.83 1.68 14.62
C VAL A 132 -1.78 0.58 14.62
N GLU A 133 -1.96 -0.43 15.46
CA GLU A 133 -1.01 -1.55 15.61
C GLU A 133 -1.48 -2.82 14.91
N THR A 134 -2.79 -2.95 14.64
CA THR A 134 -3.37 -4.15 14.03
C THR A 134 -4.29 -3.84 12.84
N LEU A 135 -4.55 -4.85 12.02
CA LEU A 135 -5.45 -4.72 10.87
C LEU A 135 -6.92 -4.62 11.29
N GLU A 136 -7.29 -5.23 12.41
CA GLU A 136 -8.62 -5.11 13.01
C GLU A 136 -8.89 -3.66 13.41
N GLN A 137 -7.94 -3.00 14.08
CA GLN A 137 -8.04 -1.58 14.41
C GLN A 137 -8.11 -0.72 13.14
N ALA A 138 -7.38 -1.07 12.09
CA ALA A 138 -7.44 -0.37 10.81
C ALA A 138 -8.86 -0.47 10.21
N ALA A 139 -9.45 -1.67 10.21
CA ALA A 139 -10.78 -1.90 9.71
C ALA A 139 -11.85 -1.17 10.54
N GLU A 140 -11.74 -1.13 11.87
CA GLU A 140 -12.62 -0.36 12.76
C GLU A 140 -12.55 1.15 12.45
N VAL A 141 -11.35 1.70 12.25
CA VAL A 141 -11.14 3.11 11.87
C VAL A 141 -11.76 3.42 10.51
N ILE A 142 -11.68 2.48 9.56
CA ILE A 142 -12.28 2.64 8.23
C ILE A 142 -13.80 2.54 8.31
N ALA A 143 -14.35 1.58 9.07
CA ALA A 143 -15.78 1.40 9.23
C ALA A 143 -16.48 2.63 9.85
N TYR A 144 -15.77 3.34 10.75
CA TYR A 144 -16.26 4.58 11.35
C TYR A 144 -16.61 5.68 10.34
N ILE A 145 -16.06 5.63 9.11
CA ILE A 145 -16.39 6.59 8.03
C ILE A 145 -17.89 6.53 7.66
N PHE A 146 -18.56 5.40 7.89
CA PHE A 146 -19.93 5.11 7.44
C PHE A 146 -20.98 5.10 8.55
N GLU A 147 -20.62 5.52 9.77
CA GLU A 147 -21.58 5.76 10.87
C GLU A 147 -22.37 7.06 10.67
#